data_AF-A0A1W5ZV26-F1
#
_entry.id   AF-A0A1W5ZV26-F1
#
_cell.length_a   1.000
_cell.length_b   1.000
_cell.length_c   1.000
_cell.angle_alpha   90.00
_cell.angle_beta   90.00
_cell.angle_gamma   90.00
#
_symmetry.space_group_name_H-M   'P 1'
#
loop_
_entity.id
_entity.type
_entity.pdbx_description
1 polymer ?
#
loop_
_entity_poly.entity_id
_entity_poly.type
_entity_poly.pdbx_seq_one_letter_code
_entity_poly.pdbx_strand_id
1 'polypeptide(L)'
;MIYRRDGMGGYRYYPEQSELMIYCTFVDMGHRYIIIQYLDLPFCFRVVKREGIELLDEQTHHCLLPFIDLIDQGQFDNQETAKLIYDF
;
A
#
# COMPACT_ATOMS: atom_id res chain seq x y z
N MET A 1 11.58 1.55 14.25
CA MET A 1 11.45 1.33 12.78
C MET A 1 11.56 -0.17 12.52
N ILE A 2 10.78 -0.72 11.60
CA ILE A 2 10.71 -2.16 11.31
C ILE A 2 11.23 -2.43 9.90
N TYR A 3 12.11 -3.43 9.76
CA TYR A 3 12.60 -3.90 8.46
C TYR A 3 11.64 -4.94 7.86
N ARG A 4 11.06 -4.65 6.69
CA ARG A 4 10.04 -5.51 6.06
C ARG A 4 10.11 -5.48 4.54
N ARG A 5 9.46 -6.45 3.90
CA ARG A 5 9.29 -6.46 2.44
C ARG A 5 8.47 -5.24 2.01
N ASP A 6 8.96 -4.57 0.98
CA ASP A 6 8.29 -3.42 0.38
C ASP A 6 7.16 -3.81 -0.60
N GLY A 7 7.06 -5.11 -0.92
CA GLY A 7 6.09 -5.65 -1.88
C GLY A 7 6.47 -5.47 -3.35
N MET A 8 7.60 -4.80 -3.62
CA MET A 8 8.20 -4.58 -4.94
C MET A 8 9.40 -5.50 -5.20
N GLY A 9 9.58 -6.54 -4.38
CA GLY A 9 10.70 -7.48 -4.47
C GLY A 9 11.91 -7.10 -3.62
N GLY A 10 11.83 -6.00 -2.86
CA GLY A 10 12.86 -5.53 -1.95
C GLY A 10 12.44 -5.56 -0.49
N TYR A 11 13.28 -4.93 0.33
CA TYR A 11 13.04 -4.71 1.75
C TYR A 11 13.39 -3.26 2.11
N ARG A 12 12.63 -2.66 3.01
CA ARG A 12 12.85 -1.31 3.50
C ARG A 12 12.55 -1.20 4.99
N TYR A 13 13.11 -0.17 5.61
CA TYR A 13 12.70 0.24 6.95
C TYR A 13 11.46 1.12 6.86
N TYR A 14 10.45 0.76 7.63
CA TYR A 14 9.22 1.52 7.80
C TYR A 14 9.09 1.98 9.26
N PRO A 15 8.41 3.10 9.56
CA PRO A 15 8.11 3.47 10.92
C PRO A 15 7.23 2.40 11.57
N GLU A 16 7.37 2.22 12.89
CA GLU A 16 6.48 1.33 13.66
C GLU A 16 5.09 1.93 13.80
N GLN A 17 5.02 3.25 13.79
CA GLN A 17 3.82 4.06 13.88
C GLN A 17 3.97 5.17 12.85
N SER A 18 3.16 5.13 11.80
CA SER A 18 3.08 6.18 10.77
C SER A 18 1.64 6.43 10.38
N GLU A 19 1.30 7.66 10.01
CA GLU A 19 0.05 7.85 9.27
C GLU A 19 0.18 7.21 7.88
N LEU A 20 -0.84 6.44 7.50
CA LEU A 20 -0.88 5.65 6.27
C LEU A 20 -2.03 6.11 5.38
N MET A 21 -1.77 6.20 4.08
CA MET A 21 -2.78 6.52 3.07
C MET A 21 -2.78 5.46 1.98
N ILE A 22 -3.96 4.98 1.58
CA ILE A 22 -4.11 4.12 0.40
C ILE A 22 -3.96 5.02 -0.82
N TYR A 23 -2.96 4.72 -1.63
CA TYR A 23 -2.63 5.54 -2.77
C TYR A 23 -3.36 5.10 -4.03
N CYS A 24 -3.20 3.81 -4.37
CA CYS A 24 -3.94 3.17 -5.45
C CYS A 24 -3.99 1.66 -5.24
N THR A 25 -4.84 1.00 -5.99
CA THR A 25 -4.82 -0.46 -6.18
C THR A 25 -4.54 -0.77 -7.64
N PHE A 26 -4.18 -2.01 -7.95
CA PHE A 26 -4.19 -2.48 -9.32
C PHE A 26 -4.35 -3.99 -9.34
N VAL A 27 -4.83 -4.53 -10.46
CA VAL A 27 -4.94 -5.97 -10.68
C VAL A 27 -3.89 -6.41 -11.68
N ASP A 28 -3.07 -7.38 -11.29
CA ASP A 28 -2.11 -8.04 -12.18
C ASP A 28 -2.20 -9.57 -12.00
N MET A 29 -2.31 -10.29 -13.11
CA MET A 29 -2.50 -11.75 -13.15
C MET A 29 -3.63 -12.27 -12.24
N GLY A 30 -4.72 -11.50 -12.08
CA GLY A 30 -5.84 -11.86 -11.20
C GLY A 30 -5.60 -11.60 -9.70
N HIS A 31 -4.42 -11.13 -9.33
CA HIS A 31 -4.11 -10.70 -7.97
C HIS A 31 -4.30 -9.18 -7.84
N ARG A 32 -4.96 -8.76 -6.75
CA ARG A 32 -5.07 -7.34 -6.40
C ARG A 32 -3.90 -6.93 -5.53
N TYR A 33 -3.28 -5.83 -5.92
CA TYR A 33 -2.16 -5.17 -5.25
C TYR A 33 -2.63 -3.83 -4.71
N ILE A 34 -2.16 -3.47 -3.52
CA ILE A 34 -2.53 -2.24 -2.83
C ILE A 34 -1.26 -1.46 -2.55
N ILE A 35 -1.18 -0.21 -3.01
CA ILE A 35 -0.06 0.68 -2.75
C ILE A 35 -0.43 1.61 -1.59
N ILE A 36 0.37 1.59 -0.53
CA ILE A 36 0.16 2.42 0.67
C ILE A 36 1.33 3.39 0.80
N GLN A 37 1.05 4.67 1.03
CA GLN A 37 2.02 5.70 1.34
C GLN A 37 2.18 5.88 2.85
N TYR A 38 3.43 6.03 3.30
CA TYR A 38 3.77 6.43 4.66
C TYR A 38 3.99 7.94 4.67
N LEU A 39 3.12 8.71 5.36
CA LEU A 39 3.19 10.17 5.32
C LEU A 39 4.44 10.74 6.00
N ASP A 40 4.98 10.01 6.98
CA ASP A 40 6.18 10.41 7.72
C ASP A 40 7.49 10.09 6.97
N LEU A 41 7.42 9.43 5.81
CA LEU A 41 8.58 9.07 5.01
C LEU A 41 8.65 9.87 3.71
N PRO A 42 9.86 10.30 3.28
CA PRO A 42 10.05 10.83 1.94
C PRO A 42 9.72 9.74 0.90
N PHE A 43 8.90 10.07 -0.10
CA PHE A 43 8.39 9.21 -1.19
C PHE A 43 8.61 7.70 -0.97
N CYS A 44 7.82 7.14 -0.06
CA CYS A 44 7.92 5.74 0.30
C CYS A 44 6.56 5.07 0.26
N PHE A 45 6.48 4.01 -0.55
CA PHE A 45 5.30 3.18 -0.67
C PHE A 45 5.59 1.74 -0.21
N ARG A 46 4.51 1.04 0.12
CA ARG A 46 4.52 -0.41 0.31
C ARG A 46 3.41 -1.02 -0.52
N VAL A 47 3.75 -2.07 -1.25
CA VAL A 47 2.79 -2.88 -1.99
C VAL A 47 2.35 -4.07 -1.15
N VAL A 48 1.05 -4.22 -1.01
CA VAL A 48 0.41 -5.33 -0.30
C VAL A 48 -0.35 -6.15 -1.31
N LYS A 49 -0.05 -7.45 -1.37
CA LYS A 49 -0.84 -8.41 -2.15
C LYS A 49 -2.10 -8.78 -1.39
N ARG A 50 -3.19 -9.14 -2.08
CA ARG A 50 -4.43 -9.63 -1.44
C ARG A 50 -4.17 -10.71 -0.38
N GLU A 51 -3.35 -11.71 -0.69
CA GLU A 51 -2.95 -12.78 0.25
C GLU A 51 -2.08 -12.26 1.42
N GLY A 52 -1.40 -11.14 1.23
CA GLY A 52 -0.57 -10.51 2.26
C GLY A 52 -1.36 -9.65 3.25
N ILE A 53 -2.67 -9.44 3.04
CA ILE A 53 -3.52 -8.62 3.93
C ILE A 53 -3.64 -9.27 5.32
N GLU A 54 -3.70 -10.60 5.38
CA GLU A 54 -3.80 -11.35 6.65
C GLU A 54 -2.48 -11.33 7.45
N LEU A 55 -1.36 -11.00 6.81
CA LEU A 55 -0.03 -10.95 7.40
C LEU A 55 0.45 -9.52 7.68
N LEU A 56 -0.49 -8.57 7.68
CA LEU A 56 -0.21 -7.17 7.97
C LEU A 56 0.04 -6.96 9.46
N ASP A 57 0.86 -5.97 9.75
CA ASP A 57 0.87 -5.39 11.09
C ASP A 57 -0.47 -4.72 11.41
N GLU A 58 -0.76 -4.66 12.71
CA GLU A 58 -1.99 -4.10 13.27
C GLU A 58 -2.32 -2.72 12.70
N GLN A 59 -1.32 -1.84 12.58
CA GLN A 59 -1.51 -0.51 12.01
C GLN A 59 -1.94 -0.54 10.54
N THR A 60 -1.23 -1.29 9.70
CA THR A 60 -1.58 -1.39 8.27
C THR A 60 -2.94 -2.08 8.09
N HIS A 61 -3.24 -3.10 8.89
CA HIS A 61 -4.54 -3.75 8.89
C HIS A 61 -5.68 -2.78 9.25
N HIS A 62 -5.53 -2.01 10.33
CA HIS A 62 -6.50 -0.98 10.72
C HIS A 62 -6.67 0.12 9.67
N CYS A 63 -5.59 0.50 8.97
CA CYS A 63 -5.66 1.46 7.86
C CYS A 63 -6.51 0.94 6.71
N LEU A 64 -6.37 -0.34 6.34
CA LEU A 64 -7.08 -0.93 5.20
C LEU A 64 -8.53 -1.32 5.52
N LEU A 65 -8.82 -1.73 6.75
CA LEU A 65 -10.10 -2.30 7.15
C LEU A 65 -11.33 -1.48 6.72
N PRO A 66 -11.35 -0.13 6.84
CA PRO A 66 -12.50 0.68 6.41
C PRO A 66 -12.71 0.74 4.89
N PHE A 67 -11.68 0.42 4.10
CA PHE A 67 -11.68 0.59 2.65
C PHE A 67 -11.69 -0.75 1.90
N ILE A 68 -11.73 -1.90 2.60
CA ILE A 68 -11.68 -3.23 1.97
C ILE A 68 -12.75 -3.40 0.88
N ASP A 69 -14.00 -2.99 1.15
CA ASP A 69 -15.07 -3.13 0.17
C ASP A 69 -14.83 -2.29 -1.10
N LEU A 70 -14.26 -1.09 -0.93
CA LEU A 70 -13.94 -0.17 -2.03
C LEU A 70 -12.72 -0.67 -2.83
N ILE A 71 -11.72 -1.22 -2.13
CA ILE A 71 -10.56 -1.90 -2.72
C ILE A 71 -11.03 -3.09 -3.57
N ASP A 72 -11.93 -3.92 -3.06
CA ASP A 72 -12.46 -5.08 -3.77
C ASP A 72 -13.27 -4.68 -5.02
N GLN A 73 -13.97 -3.54 -4.95
CA GLN A 73 -14.67 -2.93 -6.09
C GLN A 73 -13.73 -2.23 -7.10
N GLY A 74 -12.42 -2.12 -6.79
CA GLY A 74 -11.44 -1.49 -7.67
C GLY A 74 -11.53 0.03 -7.77
N GLN A 75 -12.12 0.70 -6.78
CA GLN A 75 -12.29 2.16 -6.80
C GLN A 75 -10.98 2.95 -6.87
N PHE A 76 -9.87 2.32 -6.46
CA PHE A 76 -8.54 2.92 -6.43
C PHE A 76 -7.65 2.46 -7.58
N ASP A 77 -8.18 1.81 -8.63
CA ASP A 77 -7.38 1.27 -9.75
C ASP A 77 -6.84 2.32 -10.75
N ASN A 78 -7.09 3.62 -10.50
CA ASN A 78 -6.70 4.68 -11.43
C ASN A 78 -5.18 4.94 -11.43
N GLN A 79 -4.54 4.60 -12.56
CA GLN A 79 -3.11 4.73 -12.84
C GLN A 79 -2.62 6.16 -13.12
N GLU A 80 -3.47 7.10 -13.53
CA GLU A 80 -3.02 8.47 -13.82
C GLU A 80 -2.54 9.18 -12.55
N THR A 81 -3.17 8.90 -11.42
CA THR A 81 -2.74 9.34 -10.10
C THR A 81 -1.35 8.76 -9.79
N ALA A 82 -1.13 7.47 -10.04
CA ALA A 82 0.13 6.83 -9.71
C ALA A 82 1.37 7.41 -10.42
N LYS A 83 1.19 7.96 -11.64
CA LYS A 83 2.26 8.57 -12.43
C LYS A 83 2.67 9.98 -11.96
N LEU A 84 1.77 10.73 -11.32
CA LEU A 84 2.05 12.11 -10.87
C LEU A 84 3.08 12.19 -9.74
N ILE A 85 3.45 11.06 -9.13
CA ILE A 85 4.36 10.99 -7.98
C ILE A 85 5.86 10.92 -8.35
N TYR A 86 6.19 10.97 -9.65
CA TYR A 86 7.58 11.01 -10.13
C TYR A 86 8.04 12.37 -10.70
N ASP A 87 7.17 13.39 -10.74
CA ASP A 87 7.48 14.71 -11.34
C ASP A 87 7.51 15.88 -10.32
N PHE A 88 7.83 15.62 -9.04
CA PHE A 88 8.13 16.67 -8.04
C PHE A 88 9.32 16.31 -7.15
#